data_AF-A0A7Z9LNA5-F1
#
_entry.id   AF-A0A7Z9LNA5-F1
#
_cell.length_a   1.000
_cell.length_b   1.000
_cell.length_c   1.000
_cell.angle_alpha   90.00
_cell.angle_beta   90.00
_cell.angle_gamma   90.00
#
_symmetry.space_group_name_H-M   'P 1'
#
loop_
_entity.id
_entity.type
_entity.pdbx_description
1 polymer ?
#
loop_
_entity_poly.entity_id
_entity_poly.type
_entity_poly.pdbx_seq_one_letter_code
_entity_poly.pdbx_strand_id
1 'polypeptide(L)'
;MPLTVQLRAAKLPGIIGHIAVHYWFVIKKNSGADRWEVWQYPEKSECSWGHLHKNLMAINAGVGQGDSWVEAVWHDERAQILATAIENSPATYPDQNHYRYWPGPNSNTYVQWILSQVNSSIGLSPQGLGKDYHGLCYFKKTGPMTHFSTPLLGFKIIWPKRFELHLLTFSIILELQPLKISLPLTPANKPLGPNTTKHSRH
;
A
#
# COMPACT_ATOMS: atom_id res chain seq x y z
N MET A 1 -5.69 24.16 -4.01
CA MET A 1 -6.12 22.82 -4.45
C MET A 1 -7.03 22.18 -3.42
N PRO A 2 -8.17 21.60 -3.84
CA PRO A 2 -9.00 20.79 -2.95
C PRO A 2 -8.17 19.63 -2.36
N LEU A 3 -8.56 19.14 -1.18
CA LEU A 3 -7.87 18.03 -0.51
C LEU A 3 -7.84 16.81 -1.42
N THR A 4 -6.64 16.29 -1.68
CA THR A 4 -6.46 15.01 -2.36
C THR A 4 -5.46 14.15 -1.61
N VAL A 5 -5.66 12.83 -1.66
CA VAL A 5 -4.67 11.86 -1.18
C VAL A 5 -4.24 11.02 -2.37
N GLN A 6 -2.94 10.86 -2.57
CA GLN A 6 -2.38 9.99 -3.59
C GLN A 6 -1.71 8.80 -2.92
N LEU A 7 -2.00 7.60 -3.43
CA LEU A 7 -1.16 6.44 -3.22
C LEU A 7 -0.12 6.43 -4.34
N ARG A 8 1.15 6.40 -3.96
CA ARG A 8 2.27 6.40 -4.91
C ARG A 8 3.11 5.15 -4.74
N ALA A 9 3.79 4.79 -5.81
CA ALA A 9 4.74 3.69 -5.81
C ALA A 9 5.98 4.02 -6.64
N ALA A 10 7.08 3.35 -6.32
CA ALA A 10 8.31 3.35 -7.11
C ALA A 10 8.97 1.98 -7.03
N LYS A 11 9.80 1.69 -8.04
CA LYS A 11 10.66 0.51 -8.03
C LYS A 11 11.80 0.68 -7.03
N LEU A 12 12.13 -0.42 -6.36
CA LEU A 12 13.35 -0.52 -5.57
C LEU A 12 14.59 -0.55 -6.48
N PRO A 13 15.77 -0.11 -6.00
CA PRO A 13 16.99 -0.16 -6.79
C PRO A 13 17.46 -1.60 -7.07
N GLY A 14 18.14 -1.77 -8.19
CA GLY A 14 18.76 -3.04 -8.58
C GLY A 14 17.75 -4.11 -9.03
N ILE A 15 18.17 -5.38 -8.97
CA ILE A 15 17.37 -6.50 -9.50
C ILE A 15 16.05 -6.73 -8.74
N ILE A 16 15.99 -6.27 -7.48
CA ILE A 16 14.80 -6.40 -6.63
C ILE A 16 13.63 -5.56 -7.19
N GLY A 17 13.91 -4.46 -7.90
CA GLY A 17 12.89 -3.62 -8.54
C GLY A 17 12.07 -4.31 -9.65
N HIS A 18 12.43 -5.53 -10.05
CA HIS A 18 11.63 -6.35 -10.96
C HIS A 18 10.51 -7.12 -10.26
N ILE A 19 10.65 -7.35 -8.94
CA ILE A 19 9.74 -8.20 -8.15
C ILE A 19 9.10 -7.45 -6.98
N ALA A 20 9.57 -6.26 -6.64
CA ALA A 20 9.08 -5.50 -5.50
C ALA A 20 9.02 -3.99 -5.75
N VAL A 21 7.99 -3.38 -5.18
CA VAL A 21 7.77 -1.92 -5.17
C VAL A 21 7.68 -1.41 -3.74
N HIS A 22 7.93 -0.11 -3.59
CA HIS A 22 7.75 0.63 -2.34
C HIS A 22 6.53 1.55 -2.47
N TYR A 23 5.55 1.42 -1.58
CA TYR A 23 4.36 2.29 -1.54
C TYR A 23 4.43 3.36 -0.45
N TRP A 24 3.82 4.52 -0.70
CA TRP A 24 3.64 5.60 0.26
C TRP A 24 2.43 6.47 -0.06
N PHE A 25 2.06 7.36 0.86
CA PHE A 25 0.99 8.34 0.64
C PHE A 25 1.51 9.75 0.44
N VAL A 26 0.76 10.55 -0.31
CA VAL A 26 0.92 12.00 -0.40
C VAL A 26 -0.43 12.66 -0.14
N ILE A 27 -0.50 13.50 0.89
CA ILE A 27 -1.66 14.34 1.18
C ILE A 27 -1.41 15.72 0.55
N LYS A 28 -2.29 16.20 -0.32
CA LYS A 28 -2.20 17.53 -0.92
C LYS A 28 -3.37 18.40 -0.44
N LYS A 29 -3.05 19.55 0.11
CA LYS A 29 -3.97 20.57 0.65
C LYS A 29 -3.70 21.91 -0.03
N ASN A 30 -4.51 22.93 0.26
CA ASN A 30 -4.24 24.30 -0.18
C ASN A 30 -2.89 24.83 0.33
N SER A 31 -2.48 24.41 1.53
CA SER A 31 -1.26 24.86 2.22
C SER A 31 0.02 24.18 1.73
N GLY A 32 -0.07 23.14 0.90
CA GLY A 32 1.08 22.36 0.46
C GLY A 32 0.77 20.87 0.35
N ALA A 33 1.82 20.05 0.30
CA ALA A 33 1.70 18.61 0.22
C ALA A 33 2.69 17.91 1.13
N ASP A 34 2.21 16.86 1.79
CA ASP A 34 2.96 16.07 2.76
C ASP A 34 3.06 14.62 2.29
N ARG A 35 4.29 14.10 2.24
CA ARG A 35 4.61 12.69 1.98
C ARG A 35 4.65 11.94 3.31
N TRP A 36 3.99 10.78 3.36
CA TRP A 36 3.99 9.88 4.52
C TRP A 36 4.44 8.49 4.11
N GLU A 37 5.50 8.01 4.74
CA GLU A 37 6.16 6.76 4.36
C GLU A 37 6.78 6.04 5.55
N VAL A 38 6.97 4.73 5.42
CA VAL A 38 7.78 3.95 6.35
C VAL A 38 9.12 3.61 5.69
N TRP A 39 10.23 3.86 6.38
CA TRP A 39 11.58 3.70 5.86
C TRP A 39 12.41 2.70 6.67
N GLN A 40 13.44 2.10 6.05
CA GLN A 40 14.25 1.08 6.72
C GLN A 40 15.06 1.58 7.92
N TYR A 41 15.30 2.89 8.00
CA TYR A 41 16.06 3.51 9.08
C TYR A 41 15.16 4.44 9.86
N PRO A 42 15.11 4.32 11.20
CA PRO A 42 14.28 5.19 12.00
C PRO A 42 14.85 6.61 12.08
N GLU A 43 13.99 7.57 12.44
CA GLU A 43 14.35 8.96 12.79
C GLU A 43 15.15 9.71 11.71
N LYS A 44 14.80 9.54 10.43
CA LYS A 44 15.50 10.15 9.29
C LYS A 44 14.95 11.49 8.79
N SER A 45 13.87 11.98 9.39
CA SER A 45 13.25 13.27 9.06
C SER A 45 12.88 14.05 10.31
N GLU A 46 12.70 15.37 10.20
CA GLU A 46 12.30 16.23 11.33
C GLU A 46 11.01 15.75 12.02
N CYS A 47 10.08 15.18 11.25
CA CYS A 47 8.84 14.59 11.74
C CYS A 47 8.88 13.07 11.53
N SER A 48 9.42 12.35 12.52
CA SER A 48 9.51 10.88 12.49
C SER A 48 9.00 10.27 13.79
N TRP A 49 8.48 9.05 13.69
CA TRP A 49 8.03 8.21 14.80
C TRP A 49 8.56 6.80 14.54
N GLY A 50 9.77 6.53 15.05
CA GLY A 50 10.53 5.35 14.64
C GLY A 50 10.80 5.35 13.13
N HIS A 51 10.34 4.31 12.45
CA HIS A 51 10.42 4.10 11.00
C HIS A 51 9.33 4.81 10.19
N LEU A 52 8.31 5.39 10.84
CA LEU A 52 7.30 6.22 10.16
C LEU A 52 7.84 7.64 10.01
N HIS A 53 7.73 8.20 8.82
CA HIS A 53 8.24 9.53 8.50
C HIS A 53 7.20 10.38 7.77
N LYS A 54 7.26 11.66 8.06
CA LYS A 54 6.62 12.71 7.28
C LYS A 54 7.71 13.52 6.57
N ASN A 55 7.58 13.66 5.25
CA ASN A 55 8.46 14.45 4.39
C ASN A 55 9.96 14.04 4.43
N LEU A 56 10.25 12.74 4.59
CA LEU A 56 11.62 12.22 4.49
C LEU A 56 12.22 12.45 3.10
N MET A 57 11.44 12.18 2.05
CA MET A 57 11.83 12.47 0.67
C MET A 57 10.89 13.51 0.04
N ALA A 58 11.32 14.08 -1.10
CA ALA A 58 10.46 14.94 -1.88
C ALA A 58 9.19 14.20 -2.36
N ILE A 59 8.10 14.94 -2.52
CA ILE A 59 6.74 14.42 -2.78
C ILE A 59 6.69 13.43 -3.95
N ASN A 60 7.40 13.71 -5.04
CA ASN A 60 7.41 12.89 -6.26
C ASN A 60 8.67 12.03 -6.41
N ALA A 61 9.62 12.09 -5.47
CA ALA A 61 10.85 11.32 -5.58
C ALA A 61 10.58 9.81 -5.54
N GLY A 62 11.24 9.05 -6.42
CA GLY A 62 11.33 7.60 -6.29
C GLY A 62 12.17 7.18 -5.08
N VAL A 63 12.47 5.88 -4.95
CA VAL A 63 13.23 5.31 -3.83
C VAL A 63 14.57 4.69 -4.25
N GLY A 64 15.06 5.06 -5.44
CA GLY A 64 16.38 4.66 -5.92
C GLY A 64 16.45 4.41 -7.42
N GLN A 65 15.39 3.91 -8.05
CA GLN A 65 15.37 3.66 -9.50
C GLN A 65 14.13 4.24 -10.17
N GLY A 66 14.37 5.25 -11.02
CA GLY A 66 13.34 5.90 -11.83
C GLY A 66 12.36 6.75 -11.02
N ASP A 67 11.37 7.29 -11.74
CA ASP A 67 10.33 8.12 -11.16
C ASP A 67 9.28 7.30 -10.42
N SER A 68 8.64 7.94 -9.45
CA SER A 68 7.43 7.40 -8.83
C SER A 68 6.21 7.60 -9.72
N TRP A 69 5.24 6.70 -9.65
CA TRP A 69 3.93 6.86 -10.28
C TRP A 69 2.82 6.96 -9.24
N VAL A 70 1.65 7.41 -9.70
CA VAL A 70 0.42 7.44 -8.91
C VAL A 70 -0.35 6.15 -9.16
N GLU A 71 -0.58 5.37 -8.12
CA GLU A 71 -1.37 4.15 -8.18
C GLU A 71 -2.88 4.46 -8.04
N ALA A 72 -3.21 5.40 -7.14
CA ALA A 72 -4.59 5.82 -6.92
C ALA A 72 -4.65 7.26 -6.39
N VAL A 73 -5.77 7.94 -6.64
CA VAL A 73 -6.07 9.27 -6.13
C VAL A 73 -7.47 9.28 -5.54
N TRP A 74 -7.59 9.81 -4.33
CA TRP A 74 -8.87 10.09 -3.68
C TRP A 74 -9.09 11.60 -3.59
N HIS A 75 -10.35 11.99 -3.68
CA HIS A 75 -10.85 13.37 -3.57
C HIS A 75 -11.92 13.45 -2.48
N ASP A 76 -12.26 14.67 -2.08
CA ASP A 76 -13.41 15.00 -1.22
C ASP A 76 -13.46 14.18 0.08
N GLU A 77 -14.62 13.66 0.46
CA GLU A 77 -14.84 12.91 1.69
C GLU A 77 -13.89 11.71 1.83
N ARG A 78 -13.63 10.99 0.74
CA ARG A 78 -12.71 9.85 0.76
C ARG A 78 -11.27 10.27 1.02
N ALA A 79 -10.85 11.41 0.47
CA ALA A 79 -9.54 12.00 0.77
C ALA A 79 -9.47 12.44 2.24
N GLN A 80 -10.55 13.01 2.80
CA GLN A 80 -10.62 13.41 4.19
C GLN A 80 -10.47 12.23 5.15
N ILE A 81 -11.19 11.13 4.91
CA ILE A 81 -11.11 9.91 5.72
C ILE A 81 -9.68 9.33 5.70
N LEU A 82 -9.06 9.25 4.51
CA LEU A 82 -7.69 8.78 4.35
C LEU A 82 -6.67 9.69 5.03
N ALA A 83 -6.77 11.00 4.82
CA ALA A 83 -5.87 11.97 5.43
C ALA A 83 -5.92 11.87 6.96
N THR A 84 -7.12 11.79 7.55
CA THR A 84 -7.28 11.58 9.00
C THR A 84 -6.62 10.30 9.48
N ALA A 85 -6.78 9.17 8.77
CA ALA A 85 -6.14 7.90 9.15
C ALA A 85 -4.60 7.97 9.07
N ILE A 86 -4.06 8.65 8.06
CA ILE A 86 -2.62 8.83 7.87
C ILE A 86 -2.06 9.77 8.93
N GLU A 87 -2.69 10.92 9.16
CA GLU A 87 -2.24 11.94 10.13
C GLU A 87 -2.33 11.43 11.58
N ASN A 88 -3.23 10.49 11.87
CA ASN A 88 -3.31 9.81 13.18
C ASN A 88 -2.33 8.65 13.34
N SER A 89 -1.70 8.20 12.24
CA SER A 89 -0.83 7.02 12.25
C SER A 89 0.35 7.07 13.24
N PRO A 90 0.95 8.23 13.58
CA PRO A 90 1.94 8.32 14.65
C PRO A 90 1.50 7.79 16.02
N ALA A 91 0.19 7.87 16.31
CA ALA A 91 -0.36 7.40 17.59
C ALA A 91 -0.86 5.95 17.51
N THR A 92 -1.18 5.46 16.31
CA THR A 92 -1.98 4.23 16.14
C THR A 92 -1.30 3.13 15.33
N TYR A 93 -0.23 3.43 14.58
CA TYR A 93 0.44 2.43 13.77
C TYR A 93 1.28 1.49 14.66
N PRO A 94 0.93 0.19 14.75
CA PRO A 94 1.53 -0.72 15.74
C PRO A 94 3.01 -1.03 15.48
N ASP A 95 3.43 -0.95 14.21
CA ASP A 95 4.76 -1.38 13.78
C ASP A 95 5.72 -0.21 13.54
N GLN A 96 5.45 0.98 14.10
CA GLN A 96 6.28 2.17 13.87
C GLN A 96 7.75 1.99 14.31
N ASN A 97 8.02 1.13 15.29
CA ASN A 97 9.37 0.85 15.79
C ASN A 97 9.99 -0.44 15.23
N HIS A 98 9.37 -1.06 14.23
CA HIS A 98 9.83 -2.30 13.64
C HIS A 98 9.90 -2.18 12.12
N TYR A 99 10.98 -2.69 11.53
CA TYR A 99 11.10 -2.78 10.09
C TYR A 99 11.82 -4.08 9.68
N ARG A 100 11.27 -4.78 8.69
CA ARG A 100 11.94 -5.87 7.99
C ARG A 100 11.65 -5.78 6.50
N TYR A 101 12.68 -5.83 5.67
CA TYR A 101 12.50 -5.89 4.21
C TYR A 101 11.57 -7.04 3.78
N TRP A 102 11.71 -8.18 4.43
CA TRP A 102 10.89 -9.38 4.26
C TRP A 102 10.83 -10.16 5.59
N PRO A 103 9.72 -10.80 5.97
CA PRO A 103 8.39 -10.77 5.34
C PRO A 103 7.59 -9.47 5.64
N GLY A 104 8.12 -8.61 6.51
CA GLY A 104 7.45 -7.44 7.08
C GLY A 104 7.66 -7.34 8.59
N PRO A 105 7.21 -6.25 9.23
CA PRO A 105 6.48 -5.12 8.65
C PRO A 105 7.41 -4.19 7.84
N ASN A 106 6.89 -3.57 6.77
CA ASN A 106 7.60 -2.60 5.92
C ASN A 106 6.64 -1.52 5.37
N SER A 107 7.07 -0.73 4.38
CA SER A 107 6.23 0.31 3.76
C SER A 107 4.93 -0.20 3.15
N ASN A 108 4.95 -1.39 2.54
CA ASN A 108 3.77 -2.00 1.96
C ASN A 108 2.80 -2.49 3.04
N THR A 109 3.33 -2.99 4.17
CA THR A 109 2.54 -3.31 5.36
C THR A 109 1.81 -2.08 5.91
N TYR A 110 2.53 -0.95 6.05
CA TYR A 110 1.95 0.31 6.52
C TYR A 110 0.82 0.80 5.61
N VAL A 111 1.05 0.81 4.30
CA VAL A 111 0.04 1.25 3.33
C VAL A 111 -1.19 0.33 3.36
N GLN A 112 -0.98 -0.98 3.38
CA GLN A 112 -2.09 -1.93 3.47
C GLN A 112 -2.87 -1.78 4.79
N TRP A 113 -2.17 -1.47 5.88
CA TRP A 113 -2.76 -1.19 7.18
C TRP A 113 -3.66 0.06 7.11
N ILE A 114 -3.18 1.20 6.58
CA ILE A 114 -4.00 2.41 6.37
C ILE A 114 -5.24 2.12 5.51
N LEU A 115 -5.06 1.45 4.36
CA LEU A 115 -6.16 1.12 3.46
C LEU A 115 -7.23 0.25 4.15
N SER A 116 -6.80 -0.63 5.07
CA SER A 116 -7.72 -1.45 5.85
C SER A 116 -8.51 -0.65 6.89
N GLN A 117 -7.92 0.38 7.52
CA GLN A 117 -8.61 1.23 8.50
C GLN A 117 -9.80 1.98 7.88
N VAL A 118 -9.67 2.35 6.60
CA VAL A 118 -10.68 3.13 5.87
C VAL A 118 -11.60 2.26 4.99
N ASN A 119 -11.49 0.94 5.09
CA ASN A 119 -12.19 -0.03 4.25
C ASN A 119 -12.07 0.28 2.74
N SER A 120 -10.86 0.63 2.28
CA SER A 120 -10.61 0.92 0.87
C SER A 120 -10.77 -0.34 0.02
N SER A 121 -11.38 -0.20 -1.15
CA SER A 121 -11.48 -1.28 -2.15
C SER A 121 -10.20 -1.42 -2.98
N ILE A 122 -9.27 -0.48 -2.89
CA ILE A 122 -7.99 -0.53 -3.62
C ILE A 122 -7.09 -1.60 -2.96
N GLY A 123 -6.67 -2.57 -3.77
CA GLY A 123 -5.64 -3.54 -3.39
C GLY A 123 -4.30 -3.15 -3.97
N LEU A 124 -3.22 -3.36 -3.21
CA LEU A 124 -1.86 -3.14 -3.73
C LEU A 124 -1.49 -4.23 -4.74
N SER A 125 -0.59 -3.90 -5.66
CA SER A 125 -0.04 -4.84 -6.65
C SER A 125 0.57 -6.09 -6.00
N PRO A 126 0.66 -7.23 -6.71
CA PRO A 126 1.46 -8.38 -6.29
C PRO A 126 2.93 -8.06 -5.92
N GLN A 127 3.50 -6.99 -6.49
CA GLN A 127 4.85 -6.51 -6.19
C GLN A 127 4.94 -5.78 -4.84
N GLY A 128 3.83 -5.55 -4.15
CA GLY A 128 3.80 -4.97 -2.80
C GLY A 128 4.25 -6.00 -1.76
N LEU A 129 5.50 -6.44 -1.83
CA LEU A 129 6.05 -7.49 -0.96
C LEU A 129 5.89 -7.10 0.51
N GLY A 130 5.28 -7.97 1.31
CA GLY A 130 4.98 -7.73 2.73
C GLY A 130 3.66 -6.99 3.00
N LYS A 131 2.84 -6.66 1.98
CA LYS A 131 1.54 -6.01 2.17
C LYS A 131 0.58 -6.80 3.08
N ASP A 132 0.59 -8.13 3.04
CA ASP A 132 -0.27 -9.01 3.86
C ASP A 132 0.43 -9.57 5.11
N TYR A 133 1.49 -8.89 5.58
CA TYR A 133 2.14 -9.24 6.84
C TYR A 133 1.26 -8.84 8.02
N HIS A 134 0.99 -9.81 8.91
CA HIS A 134 0.16 -9.64 10.10
C HIS A 134 0.76 -10.33 11.34
N GLY A 135 2.07 -10.57 11.36
CA GLY A 135 2.75 -11.35 12.40
C GLY A 135 2.93 -12.82 12.03
N LEU A 136 3.08 -13.69 13.04
CA LEU A 136 3.39 -15.11 12.85
C LEU A 136 2.20 -15.93 12.32
N CYS A 137 0.99 -15.61 12.79
CA CYS A 137 -0.23 -16.27 12.37
C CYS A 137 -1.39 -15.28 12.49
N TYR A 138 -2.15 -15.16 11.41
CA TYR A 138 -3.27 -14.26 11.32
C TYR A 138 -4.45 -14.95 10.64
N PHE A 139 -5.64 -14.76 11.22
CA PHE A 139 -6.88 -15.21 10.63
C PHE A 139 -7.95 -14.14 10.81
N LYS A 140 -8.67 -13.82 9.74
CA LYS A 140 -9.82 -12.92 9.76
C LYS A 140 -10.89 -13.40 8.81
N LYS A 141 -12.13 -13.47 9.29
CA LYS A 141 -13.34 -13.69 8.48
C LYS A 141 -14.24 -12.46 8.60
N THR A 142 -14.66 -11.91 7.47
CA THR A 142 -15.55 -10.73 7.44
C THR A 142 -16.45 -10.81 6.21
N GLY A 143 -17.73 -11.13 6.41
CA GLY A 143 -18.67 -11.36 5.31
C GLY A 143 -18.14 -12.43 4.33
N PRO A 144 -18.05 -12.14 3.02
CA PRO A 144 -17.51 -13.07 2.03
C PRO A 144 -15.98 -13.19 2.06
N MET A 145 -15.29 -12.38 2.87
CA MET A 145 -13.84 -12.39 2.97
C MET A 145 -13.36 -13.40 4.02
N THR A 146 -12.42 -14.26 3.65
CA THR A 146 -11.62 -15.08 4.57
C THR A 146 -10.14 -14.84 4.25
N HIS A 147 -9.37 -14.41 5.25
CA HIS A 147 -7.94 -14.13 5.12
C HIS A 147 -7.20 -14.94 6.18
N PHE A 148 -6.26 -15.76 5.73
CA PHE A 148 -5.29 -16.44 6.56
C PHE A 148 -3.89 -16.03 6.09
N SER A 149 -3.01 -15.64 7.01
CA SER A 149 -1.65 -15.22 6.65
C SER A 149 -0.65 -15.69 7.70
N THR A 150 0.47 -16.21 7.20
CA THR A 150 1.71 -16.45 7.95
C THR A 150 2.87 -15.91 7.11
N PRO A 151 4.08 -15.77 7.66
CA PRO A 151 5.25 -15.38 6.87
C PRO A 151 5.55 -16.25 5.64
N LEU A 152 5.17 -17.53 5.67
CA LEU A 152 5.54 -18.50 4.64
C LEU A 152 4.40 -18.86 3.70
N LEU A 153 3.18 -18.95 4.22
CA LEU A 153 1.99 -19.36 3.48
C LEU A 153 0.76 -18.58 3.94
N GLY A 154 -0.12 -18.25 3.01
CA GLY A 154 -1.40 -17.62 3.32
C GLY A 154 -2.35 -17.67 2.15
N PHE A 155 -3.59 -17.28 2.40
CA PHE A 155 -4.56 -17.06 1.34
C PHE A 155 -5.55 -15.98 1.74
N LYS A 156 -6.09 -15.27 0.75
CA LYS A 156 -7.20 -14.34 0.92
C LYS A 156 -8.26 -14.63 -0.13
N ILE A 157 -9.44 -14.95 0.34
CA ILE A 157 -10.61 -15.27 -0.48
C ILE A 157 -11.63 -14.18 -0.26
N ILE A 158 -12.13 -13.58 -1.33
CA ILE A 158 -13.30 -12.70 -1.34
C ILE A 158 -14.31 -13.37 -2.28
N TRP A 159 -15.14 -14.26 -1.74
CA TRP A 159 -16.02 -15.09 -2.55
C TRP A 159 -17.18 -14.30 -3.17
N PRO A 160 -17.59 -14.55 -4.44
CA PRO A 160 -16.97 -15.42 -5.46
C PRO A 160 -16.01 -14.65 -6.39
N LYS A 161 -15.51 -13.48 -5.98
CA LYS A 161 -14.84 -12.52 -6.88
C LYS A 161 -13.35 -12.75 -7.04
N ARG A 162 -12.66 -13.04 -5.92
CA ARG A 162 -11.20 -13.01 -5.87
C ARG A 162 -10.63 -14.08 -4.95
N PHE A 163 -9.59 -14.74 -5.43
CA PHE A 163 -8.75 -15.65 -4.68
C PHE A 163 -7.31 -15.13 -4.74
N GLU A 164 -6.61 -15.16 -3.62
CA GLU A 164 -5.23 -14.74 -3.54
C GLU A 164 -4.46 -15.77 -2.71
N LEU A 165 -3.37 -16.28 -3.28
CA LEU A 165 -2.45 -17.20 -2.61
C LEU A 165 -1.18 -16.46 -2.25
N HIS A 166 -0.73 -16.61 -1.02
CA HIS A 166 0.53 -16.04 -0.54
C HIS A 166 1.53 -17.18 -0.34
N LEU A 167 2.68 -17.10 -1.03
CA LEU A 167 3.81 -18.00 -0.81
C LEU A 167 5.06 -17.15 -0.57
N LEU A 168 5.70 -17.28 0.58
CA LEU A 168 6.84 -16.45 0.97
C LEU A 168 6.55 -14.94 0.80
N THR A 169 5.34 -14.51 1.17
CA THR A 169 4.77 -13.15 0.96
C THR A 169 4.58 -12.69 -0.49
N PHE A 170 4.90 -13.51 -1.48
CA PHE A 170 4.52 -13.25 -2.86
C PHE A 170 3.06 -13.61 -3.09
N SER A 171 2.32 -12.70 -3.71
CA SER A 171 0.90 -12.90 -4.00
C SER A 171 0.67 -13.36 -5.44
N ILE A 172 -0.12 -14.42 -5.58
CA ILE A 172 -0.76 -14.80 -6.86
C ILE A 172 -2.24 -14.48 -6.72
N ILE A 173 -2.73 -13.55 -7.53
CA ILE A 173 -4.12 -13.07 -7.47
C ILE A 173 -4.89 -13.60 -8.67
N LEU A 174 -6.01 -14.27 -8.40
CA LEU A 174 -7.01 -14.69 -9.37
C LEU A 174 -8.30 -13.89 -9.14
N GLU A 175 -8.69 -13.07 -10.12
CA GLU A 175 -9.98 -12.40 -10.17
C GLU A 175 -10.85 -13.14 -11.19
N LEU A 176 -12.12 -13.40 -10.87
CA LEU A 176 -13.00 -14.24 -11.69
C LEU A 176 -13.90 -13.44 -12.64
N GLN A 177 -14.13 -12.15 -12.38
CA GLN A 177 -15.04 -11.30 -13.14
C GLN A 177 -14.49 -9.87 -13.30
N PRO A 178 -13.72 -9.57 -14.36
CA PRO A 178 -13.29 -10.48 -15.43
C PRO A 178 -12.23 -11.49 -14.96
N LEU A 179 -12.05 -12.59 -15.70
CA LEU A 179 -10.98 -13.55 -15.41
C LEU A 179 -9.62 -12.89 -15.63
N LYS A 180 -8.88 -12.68 -14.54
CA LYS A 180 -7.55 -12.05 -14.56
C LYS A 180 -6.63 -12.75 -13.56
N ILE A 181 -5.41 -13.04 -14.00
CA ILE A 181 -4.34 -13.56 -13.16
C ILE A 181 -3.27 -12.49 -13.03
N SER A 182 -2.88 -12.18 -11.79
CA SER A 182 -1.77 -11.27 -11.50
C SER A 182 -0.71 -12.01 -10.70
N LEU A 183 0.52 -11.98 -11.20
CA LEU A 183 1.69 -12.65 -10.63
C LEU A 183 2.65 -11.62 -10.05
N PRO A 184 3.59 -12.02 -9.17
CA PRO A 184 4.64 -11.14 -8.67
C PRO A 184 5.42 -10.40 -9.76
N LEU A 185 5.64 -11.06 -10.90
CA LEU A 185 6.37 -10.49 -12.03
C LEU A 185 5.49 -9.64 -12.96
N THR A 186 4.17 -9.59 -12.73
CA THR A 186 3.28 -8.74 -13.52
C THR A 186 3.60 -7.27 -13.23
N PRO A 187 3.98 -6.45 -14.23
CA PRO A 187 4.38 -5.06 -14.00
C PRO A 187 3.31 -4.26 -13.25
N ALA A 188 3.69 -3.63 -12.14
CA ALA A 188 2.80 -2.81 -11.31
C ALA A 188 2.19 -1.62 -12.07
N ASN A 189 2.82 -1.15 -13.15
CA ASN A 189 2.37 0.01 -13.94
C ASN A 189 1.10 -0.24 -14.77
N LYS A 190 0.33 -1.31 -14.50
CA LYS A 190 -0.99 -1.55 -15.11
C LYS A 190 -2.05 -1.59 -14.01
N PRO A 191 -3.08 -0.74 -14.07
CA PRO A 191 -4.13 -0.72 -13.06
C PRO A 191 -4.76 -2.10 -12.88
N LEU A 192 -4.92 -2.51 -11.62
CA LEU A 192 -5.68 -3.70 -11.23
C LEU A 192 -7.18 -3.41 -11.36
N GLY A 193 -7.72 -3.45 -12.58
CA GLY A 193 -9.16 -3.50 -12.83
C GLY A 193 -9.91 -2.14 -12.79
N PRO A 194 -11.18 -2.10 -13.22
CA PRO A 194 -11.80 -0.89 -13.74
C PRO A 194 -12.37 -0.05 -12.60
N ASN A 195 -11.66 1.03 -12.25
CA ASN A 195 -12.25 2.32 -11.85
C ASN A 195 -11.13 3.35 -11.64
N THR A 196 -10.43 3.67 -12.72
CA THR A 196 -9.97 5.04 -12.95
C THR A 196 -11.09 5.79 -13.65
N THR A 197 -12.21 6.02 -12.96
CA THR A 197 -13.19 6.99 -13.44
C THR A 197 -12.54 8.36 -13.42
N LYS A 198 -12.13 8.82 -14.60
CA LYS A 198 -12.45 10.19 -15.03
C LYS A 198 -13.95 10.37 -14.77
N HIS A 199 -14.33 10.94 -13.63
CA HIS A 199 -15.63 11.60 -13.56
C HIS A 199 -15.45 12.96 -14.23
N SER A 200 -15.92 13.01 -15.47
CA SER A 200 -16.18 14.25 -16.17
C SER A 200 -17.19 15.08 -15.37
N ARG A 201 -16.94 16.39 -15.35
CA ARG A 201 -17.87 17.49 -15.14
C ARG A 201 -19.34 17.08 -15.22
N HIS A 202 -20.10 17.38 -14.16
CA HIS A 202 -21.37 18.12 -14.22
C HIS A 202 -21.50 18.94 -12.94
#